data_AF-A0A5N4D2Z1-F1
#
_entry.id   AF-A0A5N4D2Z1-F1
#
_cell.length_a   1.000
_cell.length_b   1.000
_cell.length_c   1.000
_cell.angle_alpha   90.00
_cell.angle_beta   90.00
_cell.angle_gamma   90.00
#
_symmetry.space_group_name_H-M   'P 1'
#
loop_
_entity.id
_entity.type
_entity.pdbx_description
1 polymer ?
#
loop_
_entity_poly.entity_id
_entity_poly.type
_entity_poly.pdbx_seq_one_letter_code
_entity_poly.pdbx_strand_id
1 'polypeptide(L)'
;MNVPGERPTPHYLHLCYSLPGLYCSGWVKRGPTGVITTTMTDSFLTSQILLQDLKAGQLPSGPRPGYAAIKALLSSRGLGPIVEEAVEAVTRFPSASGVWPVSFSDWEKLDAEEVSRGQGTGKPREKLLDPQEMLRLLGR
;
A
#
# COMPACT_ATOMS: atom_id res chain seq x y z
N MET A 1 -17.84 -36.64 21.07
CA MET A 1 -18.26 -36.99 19.70
C MET A 1 -17.60 -35.98 18.77
N ASN A 2 -16.60 -36.40 18.01
CA ASN A 2 -15.93 -35.56 17.01
C ASN A 2 -16.59 -35.79 15.65
N VAL A 3 -16.88 -34.71 14.93
CA VAL A 3 -17.38 -34.76 13.56
C VAL A 3 -16.18 -35.01 12.63
N PRO A 4 -16.23 -35.98 11.70
CA PRO A 4 -15.09 -36.25 10.81
C PRO A 4 -14.95 -35.11 9.79
N GLY A 5 -13.86 -34.33 9.87
CA GLY A 5 -13.53 -33.28 8.90
C GLY A 5 -12.95 -31.99 9.47
N GLU A 6 -13.04 -31.77 10.78
CA GLU A 6 -12.45 -30.58 11.41
C GLU A 6 -10.96 -30.81 11.66
N ARG A 7 -10.11 -30.10 10.89
CA ARG A 7 -8.69 -29.95 11.22
C ARG A 7 -8.60 -29.27 12.60
N PRO A 8 -7.72 -29.75 13.51
CA PRO A 8 -7.56 -29.13 14.82
C PRO A 8 -7.17 -27.66 14.61
N THR A 9 -7.99 -26.75 15.14
CA THR A 9 -7.73 -25.31 15.05
C THR A 9 -6.53 -24.98 15.94
N PRO A 10 -5.40 -24.49 15.39
CA PRO A 10 -4.33 -23.99 16.22
C PRO A 10 -4.85 -22.78 17.00
N HIS A 11 -4.60 -22.76 18.31
CA HIS A 11 -5.16 -21.85 19.33
C HIS A 11 -4.81 -20.35 19.18
N TYR A 12 -4.58 -19.83 17.97
CA TYR A 12 -4.20 -18.44 17.69
C TYR A 12 -4.97 -17.79 16.52
N LEU A 13 -6.24 -18.14 16.32
CA LEU A 13 -7.02 -17.63 15.18
C LEU A 13 -8.03 -16.56 15.60
N HIS A 14 -7.67 -15.30 15.41
CA HIS A 14 -8.58 -14.14 15.36
C HIS A 14 -8.42 -13.37 14.04
N LEU A 15 -8.12 -14.05 12.93
CA LEU A 15 -7.71 -13.42 11.68
C LEU A 15 -8.58 -13.89 10.51
N CYS A 16 -9.32 -12.95 9.91
CA CYS A 16 -9.95 -13.02 8.58
C CYS A 16 -10.40 -14.42 8.11
N TYR A 17 -11.39 -14.99 8.79
CA TYR A 17 -11.78 -16.40 8.62
C TYR A 17 -12.40 -16.79 7.26
N SER A 18 -12.58 -15.88 6.31
CA SER A 18 -13.46 -16.11 5.15
C SER A 18 -12.80 -15.94 3.77
N LEU A 19 -11.54 -15.48 3.68
CA LEU A 19 -10.90 -15.16 2.39
C LEU A 19 -9.46 -15.73 2.31
N PRO A 20 -9.27 -16.93 1.73
CA PRO A 20 -7.94 -17.50 1.53
C PRO A 20 -6.99 -16.56 0.78
N GLY A 21 -5.76 -16.42 1.28
CA GLY A 21 -4.74 -15.53 0.71
C GLY A 21 -4.86 -14.05 1.09
N LEU A 22 -5.81 -13.68 1.96
CA LEU A 22 -5.91 -12.35 2.55
C LEU A 22 -5.46 -12.40 4.02
N TYR A 23 -4.54 -11.51 4.39
CA TYR A 23 -3.99 -11.39 5.74
C TYR A 23 -4.09 -9.94 6.23
N CYS A 24 -4.02 -9.73 7.54
CA CYS A 24 -3.91 -8.40 8.13
C CYS A 24 -2.91 -8.41 9.30
N SER A 25 -2.28 -7.26 9.57
CA SER A 25 -1.32 -7.05 10.65
C SER A 25 -1.47 -5.65 11.27
N GLY A 26 -0.88 -5.44 12.44
CA GLY A 26 -0.89 -4.15 13.13
C GLY A 26 -2.26 -3.77 13.69
N TRP A 27 -2.56 -2.48 13.69
CA TRP A 27 -3.79 -1.96 14.32
C TRP A 27 -5.08 -2.43 13.63
N VAL A 28 -5.08 -2.63 12.31
CA VAL A 28 -6.27 -3.18 11.60
C VAL A 28 -6.60 -4.61 12.07
N LYS A 29 -5.61 -5.32 12.62
CA LYS A 29 -5.78 -6.66 13.20
C LYS A 29 -6.08 -6.63 14.71
N ARG A 30 -5.33 -5.83 15.48
CA ARG A 30 -5.28 -5.91 16.96
C ARG A 30 -5.93 -4.72 17.67
N GLY A 31 -6.39 -3.72 16.94
CA GLY A 31 -6.87 -2.45 17.47
C GLY A 31 -5.75 -1.44 17.80
N PRO A 32 -6.10 -0.18 18.07
CA PRO A 32 -5.15 0.94 18.16
C PRO A 32 -4.53 1.11 19.55
N THR A 33 -3.97 0.05 20.13
CA THR A 33 -3.46 0.06 21.52
C THR A 33 -1.96 -0.23 21.63
N GLY A 34 -1.35 -0.85 20.61
CA GLY A 34 0.07 -1.22 20.62
C GLY A 34 1.00 -0.09 20.18
N VAL A 35 2.22 -0.08 20.73
CA VAL A 35 3.33 0.77 20.26
C VAL A 35 4.01 0.17 19.03
N ILE A 36 5.00 0.87 18.45
CA ILE A 36 5.73 0.44 17.24
C ILE A 36 6.29 -0.98 17.39
N THR A 37 6.88 -1.33 18.54
CA THR A 37 7.44 -2.67 18.77
C THR A 37 6.37 -3.75 18.83
N THR A 38 5.19 -3.45 19.39
CA THR A 38 4.04 -4.37 19.39
C THR A 38 3.56 -4.64 17.96
N THR A 39 3.42 -3.58 17.15
CA THR A 39 3.03 -3.68 15.74
C THR A 39 4.05 -4.45 14.91
N MET A 40 5.35 -4.24 15.17
CA MET A 40 6.45 -4.95 14.51
C MET A 40 6.36 -6.47 14.79
N THR A 41 6.28 -6.86 16.06
CA THR A 41 6.20 -8.28 16.44
C THR A 41 4.94 -8.95 15.88
N ASP A 42 3.79 -8.27 15.94
CA ASP A 42 2.54 -8.77 15.34
C ASP A 42 2.63 -8.97 13.82
N SER A 43 3.33 -8.05 13.13
CA SER A 43 3.58 -8.14 11.70
C SER A 43 4.48 -9.33 11.36
N PHE A 44 5.51 -9.60 12.16
CA PHE A 44 6.34 -10.80 11.97
C PHE A 44 5.56 -12.10 12.14
N LEU A 45 4.69 -12.20 13.14
CA LEU A 45 3.82 -13.38 13.32
C LEU A 45 2.91 -13.59 12.10
N THR A 46 2.35 -12.51 11.56
CA THR A 46 1.50 -12.57 10.36
C THR A 46 2.30 -13.06 9.14
N SER A 47 3.51 -12.53 8.94
CA SER A 47 4.40 -12.96 7.86
C SER A 47 4.83 -14.43 8.01
N GLN A 48 5.03 -14.92 9.23
CA GLN A 48 5.36 -16.34 9.47
C GLN A 48 4.21 -17.25 9.02
N ILE A 49 2.96 -16.89 9.32
CA ILE A 49 1.77 -17.64 8.88
C ILE A 49 1.67 -17.61 7.34
N LEU A 50 1.81 -16.43 6.72
CA LEU A 50 1.80 -16.30 5.26
C LEU A 50 2.87 -17.19 4.61
N LEU A 51 4.09 -17.19 5.14
CA LEU A 51 5.17 -18.03 4.62
C LEU A 51 4.92 -19.53 4.83
N GLN A 52 4.27 -19.91 5.92
CA GLN A 52 3.84 -21.29 6.16
C GLN A 52 2.78 -21.72 5.14
N ASP A 53 1.77 -20.89 4.91
CA ASP A 53 0.71 -21.13 3.92
C ASP A 53 1.28 -21.23 2.50
N LEU A 54 2.23 -20.35 2.16
CA LEU A 54 2.95 -20.40 0.89
C LEU A 54 3.69 -21.74 0.72
N LYS A 55 4.45 -22.17 1.74
CA LYS A 55 5.20 -23.44 1.74
C LYS A 55 4.28 -24.66 1.70
N ALA A 56 3.14 -24.59 2.37
CA ALA A 56 2.14 -25.65 2.42
C ALA A 56 1.21 -25.66 1.17
N GLY A 57 1.48 -24.82 0.17
CA GLY A 57 0.69 -24.75 -1.06
C GLY A 57 -0.76 -24.30 -0.85
N GLN A 58 -1.04 -23.58 0.24
CA GLN A 58 -2.38 -23.08 0.56
C GLN A 58 -2.71 -21.77 -0.18
N LEU A 59 -1.72 -21.13 -0.81
CA LEU A 59 -1.91 -19.94 -1.64
C LEU A 59 -2.10 -20.33 -3.11
N PRO A 60 -2.89 -19.58 -3.91
CA PRO A 60 -3.13 -19.98 -5.29
C PRO A 60 -1.84 -19.96 -6.11
N SER A 61 -1.64 -21.04 -6.86
CA SER A 61 -0.44 -21.37 -7.63
C SER A 61 -0.40 -20.66 -9.00
N GLY A 62 0.76 -20.71 -9.65
CA GLY A 62 0.97 -20.15 -10.98
C GLY A 62 1.43 -18.68 -11.01
N PRO A 63 1.56 -18.08 -12.20
CA PRO A 63 2.07 -16.72 -12.37
C PRO A 63 1.22 -15.67 -11.64
N ARG A 64 1.89 -14.80 -10.86
CA ARG A 64 1.26 -13.66 -10.19
C ARG A 64 1.84 -12.35 -10.76
N PRO A 65 1.14 -11.69 -11.69
CA PRO A 65 1.67 -10.52 -12.39
C PRO A 65 1.84 -9.26 -11.52
N GLY A 66 1.31 -9.27 -10.28
CA GLY A 66 1.48 -8.19 -9.32
C GLY A 66 1.06 -6.82 -9.85
N TYR A 67 1.95 -5.84 -9.73
CA TYR A 67 1.72 -4.46 -10.17
C TYR A 67 1.33 -4.34 -11.66
N ALA A 68 1.84 -5.21 -12.54
CA ALA A 68 1.52 -5.15 -13.96
C ALA A 68 0.01 -5.34 -14.23
N ALA A 69 -0.62 -6.28 -13.52
CA ALA A 69 -2.08 -6.47 -13.62
C ALA A 69 -2.87 -5.32 -13.02
N ILE A 70 -2.39 -4.72 -11.92
CA ILE A 70 -3.02 -3.54 -11.31
C ILE A 70 -2.95 -2.35 -12.29
N LYS A 71 -1.79 -2.11 -12.91
CA LYS A 71 -1.60 -1.07 -13.91
C LYS A 71 -2.54 -1.24 -15.11
N ALA A 72 -2.66 -2.47 -15.62
CA ALA A 72 -3.59 -2.78 -16.71
C ALA A 72 -5.06 -2.53 -16.30
N LEU A 73 -5.46 -2.94 -15.09
CA LEU A 73 -6.81 -2.73 -14.56
C LEU A 73 -7.16 -1.26 -14.37
N LEU A 74 -6.23 -0.45 -13.89
CA LEU A 74 -6.42 1.00 -13.78
C LEU A 74 -6.59 1.61 -15.17
N SER A 75 -5.74 1.23 -16.12
CA SER A 75 -5.80 1.72 -17.51
C SER A 75 -7.13 1.34 -18.19
N SER A 76 -7.61 0.11 -18.01
CA SER A 76 -8.89 -0.34 -18.57
C SER A 76 -10.11 0.37 -17.98
N ARG A 77 -9.96 0.99 -16.80
CA ARG A 77 -11.00 1.81 -16.15
C ARG A 77 -10.89 3.30 -16.53
N GLY A 78 -10.02 3.64 -17.48
CA GLY A 78 -9.72 5.02 -17.85
C GLY A 78 -8.82 5.75 -16.83
N LEU A 79 -8.31 5.04 -15.82
CA LEU A 79 -7.52 5.60 -14.71
C LEU A 79 -6.00 5.53 -14.94
N GLY A 80 -5.54 5.52 -16.19
CA GLY A 80 -4.13 5.35 -16.53
C GLY A 80 -3.25 6.56 -16.18
N PRO A 81 -1.92 6.40 -16.03
CA PRO A 81 -1.01 7.53 -15.91
C PRO A 81 -1.03 8.36 -17.20
N ILE A 82 -1.27 9.67 -17.08
CA ILE A 82 -1.09 10.60 -18.19
C ILE A 82 0.42 10.69 -18.45
N VAL A 83 0.87 10.15 -19.58
CA VAL A 83 2.26 10.29 -20.04
C VAL A 83 2.42 11.60 -20.82
N GLU A 84 3.62 12.18 -20.76
CA GLU A 84 3.98 13.51 -21.31
C GLU A 84 3.67 13.70 -22.81
N GLU A 85 3.48 12.64 -23.59
CA GLU A 85 3.06 12.75 -25.00
C GLU A 85 1.63 13.31 -25.18
N ALA A 86 0.85 13.47 -24.10
CA ALA A 86 -0.47 14.12 -24.12
C ALA A 86 -0.44 15.64 -23.81
N VAL A 87 0.74 16.26 -23.73
CA VAL A 87 0.89 17.67 -23.31
C VAL A 87 0.38 18.69 -24.34
N GLU A 88 0.12 18.29 -25.60
CA GLU A 88 -0.30 19.24 -26.64
C GLU A 88 -1.83 19.47 -26.76
N ALA A 89 -2.66 18.87 -25.91
CA ALA A 89 -4.13 18.95 -26.06
C ALA A 89 -4.94 19.42 -24.84
N VAL A 90 -4.33 19.97 -23.77
CA VAL A 90 -5.08 20.29 -22.53
C VAL A 90 -4.97 21.77 -22.13
N THR A 91 -5.53 22.66 -22.96
CA THR A 91 -6.11 23.95 -22.51
C THR A 91 -7.62 23.82 -22.27
N ARG A 92 -8.05 22.70 -21.68
CA ARG A 92 -9.45 22.50 -21.27
C ARG A 92 -9.48 21.59 -20.05
N PHE A 93 -9.92 22.14 -18.91
CA PHE A 93 -10.19 21.44 -17.66
C PHE A 93 -10.50 19.94 -17.86
N PRO A 94 -9.66 18.99 -17.41
CA PRO A 94 -9.98 17.58 -17.51
C PRO A 94 -10.84 17.19 -16.30
N SER A 95 -12.15 17.31 -16.45
CA SER A 95 -13.07 16.43 -15.74
C SER A 95 -12.96 15.02 -16.34
N ALA A 96 -12.07 14.16 -15.84
CA ALA A 96 -12.18 12.67 -15.92
C ALA A 96 -10.96 11.95 -15.30
N SER A 97 -11.05 11.66 -14.00
CA SER A 97 -10.62 10.39 -13.36
C SER A 97 -9.36 9.68 -13.91
N GLY A 98 -8.16 10.11 -13.50
CA GLY A 98 -6.91 9.33 -13.60
C GLY A 98 -6.38 9.00 -12.21
N VAL A 99 -5.78 7.82 -11.97
CA VAL A 99 -5.09 7.53 -10.70
C VAL A 99 -3.59 7.62 -10.94
N TRP A 100 -2.93 8.56 -10.26
CA TRP A 100 -1.48 8.71 -10.32
C TRP A 100 -0.82 8.26 -9.02
N PRO A 101 -0.21 7.05 -8.97
CA PRO A 101 0.55 6.61 -7.81
C PRO A 101 1.72 7.55 -7.52
N VAL A 102 1.94 7.89 -6.25
CA VAL A 102 3.19 8.51 -5.80
C VAL A 102 4.18 7.38 -5.59
N SER A 103 5.23 7.34 -6.40
CA SER A 103 6.30 6.34 -6.23
C SER A 103 7.19 6.71 -5.04
N PHE A 104 8.08 5.80 -4.63
CA PHE A 104 9.03 6.11 -3.57
C PHE A 104 9.99 7.25 -3.97
N SER A 105 10.45 7.27 -5.22
CA SER A 105 11.31 8.35 -5.74
C SER A 105 10.58 9.69 -5.89
N ASP A 106 9.26 9.68 -6.09
CA ASP A 106 8.47 10.91 -5.98
C ASP A 106 8.42 11.40 -4.54
N TRP A 107 8.18 10.51 -3.58
CA TRP A 107 8.22 10.85 -2.16
C TRP A 107 9.59 11.42 -1.73
N GLU A 108 10.71 10.88 -2.23
CA GLU A 108 12.05 11.41 -1.95
C GLU A 108 12.23 12.88 -2.38
N LYS A 109 11.58 13.32 -3.46
CA LYS A 109 11.58 14.74 -3.87
C LYS A 109 10.87 15.61 -2.84
N LEU A 110 9.72 15.15 -2.32
CA LEU A 110 9.01 15.86 -1.25
C LEU A 110 9.83 15.89 0.03
N ASP A 111 10.43 14.76 0.40
CA ASP A 111 11.29 14.67 1.59
C ASP A 111 12.47 15.66 1.52
N ALA A 112 13.15 15.72 0.39
CA ALA A 112 14.26 16.66 0.16
C ALA A 112 13.81 18.13 0.28
N GLU A 113 12.66 18.47 -0.28
CA GLU A 113 12.09 19.82 -0.19
C GLU A 113 11.70 20.19 1.26
N GLU A 114 11.04 19.28 1.98
CA GLU A 114 10.68 19.50 3.39
C GLU A 114 11.94 19.71 4.25
N VAL A 115 12.98 18.90 4.04
CA VAL A 115 14.27 19.03 4.74
C VAL A 115 14.94 20.37 4.40
N SER A 116 14.99 20.74 3.12
CA SER A 116 15.56 22.02 2.64
C SER A 116 14.90 23.22 3.32
N ARG A 117 13.56 23.26 3.37
CA ARG A 117 12.80 24.32 4.05
C ARG A 117 13.07 24.38 5.55
N GLY A 118 13.29 23.23 6.18
CA GLY A 118 13.62 23.14 7.61
C GLY A 118 14.99 23.77 7.95
N GLN A 119 15.98 23.65 7.07
CA GLN A 119 17.34 24.15 7.31
C GLN A 119 17.37 25.66 7.59
N GLY A 120 16.57 26.45 6.87
CA GLY A 120 16.52 27.91 7.06
C GLY A 120 16.01 28.36 8.43
N THR A 121 15.36 27.47 9.18
CA THR A 121 14.80 27.74 10.51
C THR A 121 15.38 26.85 11.61
N GLY A 122 16.41 26.06 11.29
CA GLY A 122 17.03 25.11 12.22
C GLY A 122 16.14 23.91 12.60
N LYS A 123 15.10 23.63 11.81
CA LYS A 123 14.20 22.48 12.02
C LYS A 123 14.69 21.26 11.22
N PRO A 124 14.41 20.01 11.67
CA PRO A 124 14.71 18.82 10.88
C PRO A 124 14.03 18.81 9.51
N ARG A 125 12.83 19.39 9.43
CA ARG A 125 12.07 19.63 8.20
C ARG A 125 10.93 20.62 8.45
N GLU A 126 10.42 21.23 7.38
CA GLU A 126 9.14 21.94 7.35
C GLU A 126 8.17 21.17 6.45
N LYS A 127 7.09 20.64 7.03
CA LYS A 127 6.19 19.75 6.28
C LYS A 127 5.33 20.50 5.29
N LEU A 128 5.14 19.92 4.12
CA LEU A 128 4.14 20.39 3.16
C LEU A 128 2.75 19.99 3.67
N LEU A 129 1.88 20.97 3.86
CA LEU A 129 0.53 20.75 4.43
C LEU A 129 -0.58 20.80 3.38
N ASP A 130 -0.32 21.45 2.24
CA ASP A 130 -1.27 21.53 1.13
C ASP A 130 -1.05 20.37 0.15
N PRO A 131 -2.04 19.48 -0.04
CA PRO A 131 -1.96 18.40 -1.02
C PRO A 131 -1.72 18.91 -2.46
N GLN A 132 -2.24 20.08 -2.83
CA GLN A 132 -2.04 20.62 -4.18
C GLN A 132 -0.60 21.10 -4.40
N GLU A 133 0.03 21.68 -3.38
CA GLU A 133 1.47 21.99 -3.41
C GLU A 133 2.33 20.73 -3.52
N MET A 134 2.02 19.67 -2.76
CA MET A 134 2.71 18.39 -2.87
C MET A 134 2.64 17.83 -4.30
N LEU A 135 1.45 17.84 -4.92
CA LEU A 135 1.26 17.36 -6.29
C LEU A 135 2.00 18.22 -7.32
N ARG A 136 1.96 19.54 -7.17
CA ARG A 136 2.66 20.49 -8.06
C ARG A 136 4.18 20.28 -8.05
N LEU A 137 4.77 20.04 -6.88
CA LEU A 137 6.21 19.73 -6.75
C LEU A 137 6.60 18.42 -7.46
N LEU A 138 5.63 17.52 -7.64
CA LEU A 138 5.80 16.28 -8.40
C LEU A 138 5.45 16.43 -9.90
N GLY A 139 5.14 17.65 -10.36
CA GLY A 139 4.76 17.93 -11.75
C GLY A 139 3.34 17.45 -12.09
N ARG A 140 2.41 17.50 -11.13
CA ARG A 140 1.03 17.01 -11.26
C ARG A 140 -0.02 18.09 -11.03
#